data_AF-A0A6C0JMZ7-F1
#
_entry.id   AF-A0A6C0JMZ7-F1
#
_cell.length_a   1.000
_cell.length_b   1.000
_cell.length_c   1.000
_cell.angle_alpha   90.00
_cell.angle_beta   90.00
_cell.angle_gamma   90.00
#
_symmetry.space_group_name_H-M   'P 1'
#
loop_
_entity.id
_entity.type
_entity.pdbx_description
1 polymer ?
#
loop_
_entity_poly.entity_id
_entity_poly.type
_entity_poly.pdbx_seq_one_letter_code
_entity_poly.pdbx_strand_id
1 'polypeptide(L)'
;MPGLLIDRKILVKHKLDKLLHISGSPPKTKDDVGVIFLIPKKQYTSLIQLSSGDEKIAYISSDSFVKSVYGSYFVIYNEKKKICEIRGHVKDPEHLDDILCSLVKYLPNDIRVWAGVIPNDKIDTYIKAGFDNPHVADHSPLDHKFGYKGIVFSKHNTKKRSDKTSVRNKLDHVVNQPGNVCNMYARFTPKAVAYLKDINDPNKKDQKELAGSLLVSKVVKKGNKTVFELSPNPKSVISGEDEEVDAVWSRYNFHTHPKKAYDNHGVVRGWPSSQDYVGFLGLDNQTIFHTVVTLEGIYMISRSPEYTGKLKDVSTKFVRKNYDINHESKISFNEYVKRINAKKYKGKQLFIVNYLPWHKASTSFPVYYAKTNDKCLATEESFKMYN
;
A
#
# COMPACT_ATOMS: atom_id res chain seq x y z
N MET A 1 -9.34 -29.17 -7.39
CA MET A 1 -8.15 -28.32 -7.64
C MET A 1 -7.87 -28.43 -9.12
N PRO A 2 -8.33 -27.45 -9.91
CA PRO A 2 -8.31 -27.60 -11.36
C PRO A 2 -7.10 -26.96 -12.04
N GLY A 3 -6.32 -26.05 -11.43
CA GLY A 3 -5.18 -25.46 -12.12
C GLY A 3 -3.84 -26.16 -11.88
N LEU A 4 -3.10 -26.44 -12.94
CA LEU A 4 -1.70 -26.90 -12.93
C LEU A 4 -0.78 -25.77 -13.39
N LEU A 5 0.09 -25.27 -12.51
CA LEU A 5 1.12 -24.30 -12.87
C LEU A 5 2.37 -25.02 -13.38
N ILE A 6 2.81 -24.68 -14.59
CA ILE A 6 4.05 -25.18 -15.18
C ILE A 6 4.92 -24.00 -15.60
N ASP A 7 6.20 -24.02 -15.26
CA ASP A 7 7.17 -23.09 -15.84
C ASP A 7 7.25 -23.31 -17.36
N ARG A 8 7.06 -22.25 -18.13
CA ARG A 8 7.10 -22.33 -19.59
C ARG A 8 8.43 -22.86 -20.12
N LYS A 9 9.55 -22.63 -19.42
CA LYS A 9 10.86 -23.19 -19.77
C LYS A 9 10.83 -24.73 -19.81
N ILE A 10 10.06 -25.37 -18.92
CA ILE A 10 9.86 -26.82 -18.91
C ILE A 10 9.08 -27.27 -20.14
N LEU A 11 8.00 -26.55 -20.51
CA LEU A 11 7.22 -26.86 -21.72
C LEU A 11 8.10 -26.84 -22.98
N VAL A 12 8.98 -25.83 -23.09
CA VAL A 12 9.91 -25.70 -24.22
C VAL A 12 10.99 -26.78 -24.18
N LYS A 13 11.65 -26.97 -23.03
CA LYS A 13 12.74 -27.95 -22.86
C LYS A 13 12.31 -29.36 -23.26
N HIS A 14 11.09 -29.75 -22.89
CA HIS A 14 10.55 -31.09 -23.16
C HIS A 14 9.69 -31.16 -24.45
N LYS A 15 9.69 -30.11 -25.29
CA LYS A 15 8.97 -30.06 -26.58
C LYS A 15 7.49 -30.44 -26.44
N LEU A 16 6.81 -29.86 -25.45
CA LEU A 16 5.39 -30.12 -25.18
C LEU A 16 4.49 -29.31 -26.12
N ASP A 17 4.62 -29.57 -27.43
CA ASP A 17 4.08 -28.72 -28.50
C ASP A 17 2.57 -28.53 -28.43
N LYS A 18 1.82 -29.58 -28.06
CA LYS A 18 0.35 -29.48 -27.87
C LYS A 18 -0.03 -28.51 -26.77
N LEU A 19 0.68 -28.52 -25.63
CA LEU A 19 0.44 -27.60 -24.53
C LEU A 19 0.93 -26.18 -24.84
N LEU A 20 2.06 -26.05 -25.55
CA LEU A 20 2.54 -24.76 -26.05
C LEU A 20 1.51 -24.14 -27.00
N HIS A 21 0.95 -24.92 -27.92
CA HIS A 21 -0.11 -24.49 -28.82
C HIS A 21 -1.36 -24.03 -28.05
N ILE A 22 -1.83 -24.80 -27.07
CA ILE A 22 -2.97 -24.42 -26.21
C ILE A 22 -2.70 -23.11 -25.47
N SER A 23 -1.49 -22.96 -24.89
CA SER A 23 -1.13 -21.75 -24.15
C SER A 23 -1.01 -20.50 -25.03
N GLY A 24 -0.76 -20.68 -26.33
CA GLY A 24 -0.55 -19.59 -27.26
C GLY A 24 0.81 -18.89 -27.10
N SER A 25 0.90 -17.66 -27.61
CA SER A 25 2.13 -16.88 -27.58
C SER A 25 2.38 -16.28 -26.19
N PRO A 26 3.58 -16.47 -25.61
CA PRO A 26 3.88 -15.90 -24.31
C PRO A 26 3.99 -14.37 -24.39
N PRO A 27 3.73 -13.67 -23.28
CA PRO A 27 4.02 -12.25 -23.19
C PRO A 27 5.53 -12.01 -23.30
N LYS A 28 5.91 -10.92 -23.96
CA LYS A 28 7.30 -10.46 -24.00
C LYS A 28 7.68 -9.90 -22.63
N THR A 29 8.60 -10.57 -21.94
CA THR A 29 9.14 -10.15 -20.65
C THR A 29 10.52 -10.77 -20.41
N LYS A 30 11.29 -10.16 -19.51
CA LYS A 30 12.55 -10.70 -18.96
C LYS A 30 12.33 -11.58 -17.73
N ASP A 31 11.15 -11.53 -17.14
CA ASP A 31 10.78 -12.25 -15.93
C ASP A 31 10.35 -13.70 -16.23
N ASP A 32 10.20 -14.52 -15.20
CA ASP A 32 9.81 -15.91 -15.37
C ASP A 32 8.34 -16.03 -15.77
N VAL A 33 8.09 -16.88 -16.77
CA VAL A 33 6.76 -17.09 -17.35
C VAL A 33 6.24 -18.45 -16.94
N GLY A 34 5.17 -18.46 -16.15
CA GLY A 34 4.39 -19.65 -15.85
C GLY A 34 3.14 -19.74 -16.72
N VAL A 35 2.68 -20.96 -16.96
CA VAL A 35 1.37 -21.25 -17.58
C VAL A 35 0.54 -22.04 -16.59
N ILE A 36 -0.66 -21.55 -16.29
CA ILE A 36 -1.66 -22.28 -15.52
C ILE A 36 -2.61 -22.93 -16.50
N PHE A 37 -2.61 -24.26 -16.57
CA PHE A 37 -3.59 -25.04 -17.31
C PHE A 37 -4.72 -25.44 -16.39
N LEU A 38 -5.94 -25.07 -16.75
CA LEU A 38 -7.15 -25.49 -16.05
C LEU A 38 -7.60 -26.85 -16.59
N ILE A 39 -7.64 -27.83 -15.70
CA ILE A 39 -7.86 -29.25 -15.96
C ILE A 39 -8.86 -29.83 -14.94
N PRO A 40 -9.63 -30.87 -15.30
CA PRO A 40 -10.52 -31.53 -14.37
C PRO A 40 -9.77 -32.11 -13.16
N LYS A 41 -10.42 -32.12 -11.99
CA LYS A 41 -9.84 -32.66 -10.74
C LYS A 41 -9.28 -34.07 -10.91
N LYS A 42 -9.94 -34.93 -11.69
CA LYS A 42 -9.49 -36.31 -11.98
C LYS A 42 -8.09 -36.32 -12.62
N GLN A 43 -7.85 -35.46 -13.60
CA GLN A 43 -6.57 -35.35 -14.30
C GLN A 43 -5.47 -34.89 -13.36
N TYR A 44 -5.78 -33.92 -12.49
CA TYR A 44 -4.86 -33.48 -11.46
C TYR A 44 -4.51 -34.60 -10.46
N THR A 45 -5.52 -35.34 -9.98
CA THR A 45 -5.34 -36.46 -9.06
C THR A 45 -4.48 -37.56 -9.66
N SER A 46 -4.70 -37.93 -10.92
CA SER A 46 -3.87 -38.92 -11.61
C SER A 46 -2.42 -38.43 -11.77
N LEU A 47 -2.21 -37.16 -12.13
CA LEU A 47 -0.87 -36.59 -12.28
C LEU A 47 -0.04 -36.63 -10.98
N ILE A 48 -0.65 -36.32 -9.83
CA ILE A 48 0.08 -36.29 -8.55
C ILE A 48 0.37 -37.68 -7.99
N GLN A 49 -0.31 -38.72 -8.48
CA GLN A 49 -0.06 -40.12 -8.10
C GLN A 49 1.17 -40.69 -8.82
N LEU A 50 1.61 -40.08 -9.92
CA LEU A 50 2.80 -40.49 -10.65
C LEU A 50 4.06 -40.15 -9.85
N SER A 51 5.00 -41.08 -9.86
CA SER A 51 6.16 -41.06 -8.96
C SER A 51 7.33 -40.30 -9.58
N SER A 52 7.58 -40.50 -10.88
CA SER A 52 8.74 -39.93 -11.57
C SER A 52 8.40 -38.68 -12.38
N GLY A 53 9.43 -37.89 -12.70
CA GLY A 53 9.31 -36.74 -13.60
C GLY A 53 8.93 -37.15 -15.01
N ASP A 54 9.52 -38.22 -15.53
CA ASP A 54 9.28 -38.71 -16.90
C ASP A 54 7.85 -39.23 -17.07
N GLU A 55 7.31 -39.95 -16.07
CA GLU A 55 5.89 -40.37 -16.06
C GLU A 55 4.96 -39.15 -16.12
N LYS A 56 5.26 -38.10 -15.35
CA LYS A 56 4.47 -36.86 -15.34
C LYS A 56 4.52 -36.17 -16.69
N ILE A 57 5.70 -36.06 -17.31
CA ILE A 57 5.88 -35.48 -18.64
C ILE A 57 5.11 -36.29 -19.69
N ALA A 58 5.21 -37.62 -19.68
CA ALA A 58 4.46 -38.48 -20.58
C ALA A 58 2.95 -38.32 -20.39
N TYR A 59 2.49 -38.26 -19.14
CA TYR A 59 1.07 -38.10 -18.82
C TYR A 59 0.49 -36.78 -19.29
N ILE A 60 1.16 -35.64 -19.01
CA ILE A 60 0.67 -34.32 -19.47
C ILE A 60 0.74 -34.16 -21.00
N SER A 61 1.54 -34.99 -21.67
CA SER A 61 1.63 -35.05 -23.14
C SER A 61 0.53 -35.92 -23.77
N SER A 62 -0.17 -36.73 -22.96
CA SER A 62 -1.19 -37.66 -23.46
C SER A 62 -2.41 -36.91 -24.01
N ASP A 63 -3.06 -37.49 -25.02
CA ASP A 63 -4.27 -36.91 -25.60
C ASP A 63 -5.40 -36.76 -24.59
N SER A 64 -5.51 -37.68 -23.63
CA SER A 64 -6.50 -37.62 -22.54
C SER A 64 -6.30 -36.36 -21.69
N PHE A 65 -5.05 -36.04 -21.33
CA PHE A 65 -4.75 -34.85 -20.56
C PHE A 65 -4.96 -33.59 -21.40
N VAL A 66 -4.35 -33.52 -22.58
CA VAL A 66 -4.36 -32.34 -23.46
C VAL A 66 -5.79 -31.95 -23.83
N LYS A 67 -6.64 -32.89 -24.24
CA LYS A 67 -8.05 -32.64 -24.60
C LYS A 67 -8.91 -32.22 -23.40
N SER A 68 -8.47 -32.50 -22.18
CA SER A 68 -9.20 -32.13 -20.97
C SER A 68 -8.94 -30.69 -20.51
N VAL A 69 -7.91 -30.02 -21.06
CA VAL A 69 -7.59 -28.64 -20.72
C VAL A 69 -8.72 -27.73 -21.22
N TYR A 70 -9.39 -27.05 -20.29
CA TYR A 70 -10.52 -26.15 -20.60
C TYR A 70 -10.15 -24.66 -20.46
N GLY A 71 -8.93 -24.35 -20.03
CA GLY A 71 -8.41 -22.99 -19.99
C GLY A 71 -6.89 -22.94 -19.82
N SER A 72 -6.27 -21.87 -20.29
CA SER A 72 -4.84 -21.61 -20.05
C SER A 72 -4.58 -20.13 -19.79
N TYR A 73 -3.77 -19.84 -18.79
CA TYR A 73 -3.48 -18.46 -18.37
C TYR A 73 -1.99 -18.27 -18.12
N PHE A 74 -1.43 -17.19 -18.66
CA PHE A 74 -0.05 -16.80 -18.35
C PHE A 74 0.00 -16.07 -17.01
N VAL A 75 1.01 -16.44 -16.21
CA VAL A 75 1.40 -15.70 -15.02
C VAL A 75 2.88 -15.33 -15.12
N ILE A 76 3.23 -14.14 -14.64
CA ILE A 76 4.58 -13.62 -14.70
C ILE A 76 5.09 -13.44 -13.29
N TYR A 77 6.18 -14.11 -12.97
CA TYR A 77 6.72 -14.14 -11.62
C TYR A 77 8.08 -13.45 -11.58
N ASN A 78 8.24 -12.54 -10.62
CA ASN A 78 9.52 -11.93 -10.29
C ASN A 78 9.81 -12.16 -8.80
N GLU A 79 10.79 -13.01 -8.52
CA GLU A 79 11.19 -13.39 -7.17
C GLU A 79 11.72 -12.20 -6.37
N LYS A 80 12.57 -11.36 -6.97
CA LYS A 80 13.20 -10.21 -6.30
C LYS A 80 12.16 -9.17 -5.89
N LYS A 81 11.21 -8.87 -6.77
CA LYS A 81 10.09 -7.95 -6.51
C LYS A 81 9.00 -8.61 -5.64
N LYS A 82 9.02 -9.94 -5.46
CA LYS A 82 7.97 -10.73 -4.81
C LYS A 82 6.58 -10.49 -5.39
N ILE A 83 6.48 -10.47 -6.72
CA ILE A 83 5.24 -10.20 -7.45
C ILE A 83 4.95 -11.32 -8.43
N CYS A 84 3.70 -11.76 -8.48
CA CYS A 84 3.13 -12.60 -9.52
C CYS A 84 1.99 -11.85 -10.21
N GLU A 85 2.16 -11.53 -11.49
CA GLU A 85 1.15 -10.89 -12.32
C GLU A 85 0.33 -11.96 -13.07
N ILE A 86 -1.00 -11.93 -12.92
CA ILE A 86 -1.91 -12.62 -13.84
C ILE A 86 -2.04 -11.77 -15.10
N ARG A 87 -1.48 -12.25 -16.22
CA ARG A 87 -1.42 -11.47 -17.46
C ARG A 87 -2.78 -11.47 -18.15
N GLY A 88 -3.33 -10.28 -18.38
CA GLY A 88 -4.67 -10.09 -18.95
C GLY A 88 -5.79 -10.13 -17.92
N HIS A 89 -7.03 -10.20 -18.39
CA HIS A 89 -8.22 -10.37 -17.53
C HIS A 89 -8.75 -11.79 -17.63
N VAL A 90 -9.26 -12.32 -16.51
CA VAL A 90 -9.90 -13.63 -16.47
C VAL A 90 -11.39 -13.43 -16.80
N LYS A 91 -11.83 -13.98 -17.94
CA LYS A 91 -13.21 -13.83 -18.43
C LYS A 91 -14.22 -14.55 -17.55
N ASP A 92 -13.87 -15.77 -17.14
CA ASP A 92 -14.71 -16.65 -16.33
C ASP A 92 -14.35 -16.51 -14.84
N PRO A 93 -15.31 -16.14 -13.97
CA PRO A 93 -15.10 -16.11 -12.53
C PRO A 93 -14.60 -17.41 -11.91
N GLU A 94 -15.05 -18.57 -12.37
CA GLU A 94 -14.64 -19.87 -11.82
C GLU A 94 -13.17 -20.15 -12.11
N HIS A 95 -12.71 -19.76 -13.31
CA HIS A 95 -11.30 -19.87 -13.69
C HIS A 95 -10.40 -19.04 -12.77
N LEU A 96 -10.87 -17.89 -12.27
CA LEU A 96 -10.09 -17.05 -11.35
C LEU A 96 -9.81 -17.77 -10.04
N ASP A 97 -10.81 -18.44 -9.47
CA ASP A 97 -10.65 -19.19 -8.21
C ASP A 97 -9.66 -20.35 -8.38
N ASP A 98 -9.69 -21.03 -9.53
CA ASP A 98 -8.77 -22.12 -9.84
C ASP A 98 -7.33 -21.64 -10.03
N ILE A 99 -7.14 -20.53 -10.76
CA ILE A 99 -5.85 -19.86 -10.90
C ILE A 99 -5.28 -19.51 -9.53
N LEU A 100 -6.07 -18.88 -8.66
CA LEU A 100 -5.62 -18.47 -7.34
C LEU A 100 -5.29 -19.67 -6.44
N CYS A 101 -6.05 -20.76 -6.54
CA CYS A 101 -5.74 -22.00 -5.82
C CYS A 101 -4.38 -22.58 -6.24
N SER A 102 -4.06 -22.53 -7.53
CA SER A 102 -2.76 -22.95 -8.05
C SER A 102 -1.64 -22.04 -7.58
N LEU A 103 -1.81 -20.72 -7.64
CA LEU A 103 -0.80 -19.77 -7.18
C LEU A 103 -0.46 -19.95 -5.70
N VAL A 104 -1.47 -20.13 -4.84
CA VAL A 104 -1.24 -20.39 -3.40
C VAL A 104 -0.51 -21.71 -3.16
N LYS A 105 -0.73 -22.72 -4.02
CA LYS A 105 -0.09 -24.03 -3.88
C LYS A 105 1.37 -24.02 -4.34
N TYR A 106 1.65 -23.36 -5.46
CA TYR A 106 2.92 -23.50 -6.17
C TYR A 106 3.89 -22.34 -5.94
N LEU A 107 3.40 -21.17 -5.50
CA LEU A 107 4.24 -20.01 -5.25
C LEU A 107 4.26 -19.63 -3.76
N PRO A 108 5.31 -18.93 -3.28
CA PRO A 108 5.41 -18.53 -1.88
C PRO A 108 4.25 -17.64 -1.43
N ASN A 109 3.93 -17.68 -0.13
CA ASN A 109 2.79 -16.95 0.44
C ASN A 109 3.10 -15.46 0.73
N ASP A 110 4.38 -15.08 0.71
CA ASP A 110 4.88 -13.74 0.99
C ASP A 110 4.91 -12.84 -0.27
N ILE A 111 4.49 -13.38 -1.42
CA ILE A 111 4.36 -12.62 -2.67
C ILE A 111 3.01 -11.91 -2.79
N ARG A 112 2.97 -10.92 -3.68
CA ARG A 112 1.74 -10.25 -4.12
C ARG A 112 1.27 -10.83 -5.44
N VAL A 113 -0.01 -11.22 -5.49
CA VAL A 113 -0.70 -11.51 -6.74
C VAL A 113 -1.31 -10.21 -7.24
N TRP A 114 -0.96 -9.82 -8.45
CA TRP A 114 -1.42 -8.61 -9.11
C TRP A 114 -2.25 -8.98 -10.34
N ALA A 115 -3.38 -8.31 -10.54
CA ALA A 115 -4.25 -8.51 -11.69
C ALA A 115 -4.35 -7.23 -12.51
N GLY A 116 -4.26 -7.40 -13.84
CA GLY A 116 -4.32 -6.35 -14.85
C GLY A 116 -5.60 -5.53 -14.86
N VAL A 117 -5.73 -4.67 -15.87
CA VAL A 117 -6.89 -3.78 -15.97
C VAL A 117 -8.18 -4.59 -16.07
N ILE A 118 -9.04 -4.43 -15.06
CA ILE A 118 -10.24 -5.23 -14.88
C ILE A 118 -11.43 -4.51 -15.53
N PRO A 119 -12.18 -5.20 -16.42
CA PRO A 119 -13.45 -4.68 -16.92
C PRO A 119 -14.42 -4.34 -15.78
N ASN A 120 -15.19 -3.26 -15.92
CA ASN A 120 -16.08 -2.77 -14.85
C ASN A 120 -17.09 -3.84 -14.39
N ASP A 121 -17.62 -4.65 -15.31
CA ASP A 121 -18.56 -5.75 -15.05
C ASP A 121 -17.92 -6.93 -14.29
N LYS A 122 -16.59 -6.99 -14.20
CA LYS A 122 -15.83 -8.05 -13.53
C LYS A 122 -15.24 -7.65 -12.19
N ILE A 123 -15.29 -6.37 -11.81
CA ILE A 123 -14.72 -5.87 -10.55
C ILE A 123 -15.20 -6.68 -9.33
N ASP A 124 -16.50 -6.94 -9.24
CA ASP A 124 -17.07 -7.66 -8.10
C ASP A 124 -16.57 -9.11 -7.99
N THR A 125 -16.23 -9.75 -9.11
CA THR A 125 -15.62 -11.08 -9.13
C THR A 125 -14.26 -11.08 -8.44
N TYR A 126 -13.41 -10.09 -8.76
CA TYR A 126 -12.09 -9.99 -8.15
C TYR A 126 -12.18 -9.65 -6.65
N ILE A 127 -13.09 -8.76 -6.25
CA ILE A 127 -13.36 -8.48 -4.83
C ILE A 127 -13.82 -9.76 -4.10
N LYS A 128 -14.70 -10.56 -4.71
CA LYS A 128 -15.15 -11.85 -4.13
C LYS A 128 -14.02 -12.87 -4.01
N ALA A 129 -13.08 -12.88 -4.96
CA ALA A 129 -11.87 -13.70 -4.97
C ALA A 129 -10.78 -13.21 -3.98
N GLY A 130 -11.06 -12.14 -3.23
CA GLY A 130 -10.20 -11.63 -2.16
C GLY A 130 -9.12 -10.67 -2.64
N PHE A 131 -9.28 -10.10 -3.85
CA PHE A 131 -8.50 -8.93 -4.25
C PHE A 131 -8.90 -7.70 -3.42
N ASP A 132 -7.90 -6.86 -3.13
CA ASP A 132 -8.00 -5.65 -2.34
C ASP A 132 -7.25 -4.53 -3.11
N ASN A 133 -6.74 -3.51 -2.44
CA ASN A 133 -5.79 -2.53 -2.98
C ASN A 133 -6.10 -2.05 -4.41
N PRO A 134 -7.36 -1.64 -4.70
CA PRO A 134 -7.70 -1.11 -6.01
C PRO A 134 -6.93 0.20 -6.22
N HIS A 135 -6.46 0.43 -7.44
CA HIS A 135 -5.86 1.69 -7.86
C HIS A 135 -5.92 1.80 -9.39
N VAL A 136 -5.71 3.01 -9.92
CA VAL A 136 -5.61 3.24 -11.36
C VAL A 136 -4.18 3.00 -11.82
N ALA A 137 -3.99 2.24 -12.90
CA ALA A 137 -2.70 2.06 -13.54
C ALA A 137 -2.82 1.91 -15.06
N ASP A 138 -1.78 2.30 -15.79
CA ASP A 138 -1.54 2.00 -17.22
C ASP A 138 -0.35 1.05 -17.43
N HIS A 139 0.29 0.57 -16.36
CA HIS A 139 1.31 -0.44 -16.44
C HIS A 139 1.30 -1.35 -15.21
N SER A 140 1.81 -2.56 -15.39
CA SER A 140 1.99 -3.50 -14.28
C SER A 140 3.26 -3.16 -13.47
N PRO A 141 3.39 -3.67 -12.24
CA PRO A 141 4.62 -3.61 -11.45
C PRO A 141 5.86 -4.24 -12.12
N LEU A 142 5.63 -5.04 -13.16
CA LEU A 142 6.65 -5.69 -13.98
C LEU A 142 6.81 -4.97 -15.34
N ASP A 143 6.52 -3.67 -15.35
CA ASP A 143 6.79 -2.73 -16.44
C ASP A 143 6.03 -3.01 -17.75
N HIS A 144 5.00 -3.87 -17.70
CA HIS A 144 4.13 -4.09 -18.87
C HIS A 144 3.14 -2.94 -19.02
N LYS A 145 3.26 -2.18 -20.11
CA LYS A 145 2.35 -1.08 -20.44
C LYS A 145 1.07 -1.59 -21.13
N PHE A 146 -0.08 -1.16 -20.62
CA PHE A 146 -1.38 -1.38 -21.22
C PHE A 146 -1.71 -0.29 -22.23
N GLY A 147 -2.61 -0.59 -23.17
CA GLY A 147 -3.10 0.40 -24.15
C GLY A 147 -3.98 1.49 -23.54
N TYR A 148 -4.39 1.36 -22.28
CA TYR A 148 -5.28 2.28 -21.59
C TYR A 148 -5.06 2.24 -20.07
N LYS A 149 -5.47 3.32 -19.37
CA LYS A 149 -5.54 3.38 -17.90
C LYS A 149 -6.81 2.68 -17.42
N GLY A 150 -6.72 1.92 -16.34
CA GLY A 150 -7.93 1.40 -15.69
C GLY A 150 -7.68 0.85 -14.30
N ILE A 151 -8.72 0.25 -13.72
CA ILE A 151 -8.68 -0.27 -12.35
C ILE A 151 -7.91 -1.59 -12.33
N VAL A 152 -6.92 -1.66 -11.46
CA VAL A 152 -6.12 -2.85 -11.17
C VAL A 152 -6.23 -3.21 -9.71
N PHE A 153 -5.92 -4.46 -9.37
CA PHE A 153 -6.03 -4.96 -8.01
C PHE A 153 -4.80 -5.78 -7.60
N SER A 154 -4.59 -5.91 -6.29
CA SER A 154 -3.62 -6.87 -5.75
C SER A 154 -4.15 -7.58 -4.50
N LYS A 155 -3.53 -8.70 -4.17
CA LYS A 155 -3.73 -9.43 -2.92
C LYS A 155 -2.45 -10.15 -2.49
N HIS A 156 -2.38 -10.53 -1.23
CA HIS A 156 -1.41 -11.53 -0.81
C HIS A 156 -1.72 -12.89 -1.43
N ASN A 157 -0.68 -13.68 -1.71
CA ASN A 157 -0.83 -15.07 -2.15
C ASN A 157 -1.23 -15.99 -1.00
N THR A 158 -2.43 -15.76 -0.44
CA THR A 158 -2.97 -16.55 0.66
C THR A 158 -4.46 -16.83 0.44
N LYS A 159 -5.01 -17.78 1.20
CA LYS A 159 -6.45 -18.05 1.23
C LYS A 159 -7.25 -17.00 2.00
N LYS A 160 -6.58 -16.07 2.70
CA LYS A 160 -7.24 -15.03 3.48
C LYS A 160 -7.95 -14.06 2.54
N ARG A 161 -9.21 -13.75 2.83
CA ARG A 161 -10.02 -12.79 2.07
C ARG A 161 -10.04 -11.44 2.81
N SER A 162 -10.02 -10.35 2.04
CA SER A 162 -10.19 -9.00 2.55
C SER A 162 -11.66 -8.67 2.85
N ASP A 163 -11.89 -7.67 3.70
CA ASP A 163 -13.22 -7.10 3.96
C ASP A 163 -13.75 -6.44 2.67
N LYS A 164 -14.71 -7.10 2.01
CA LYS A 164 -15.27 -6.65 0.73
C LYS A 164 -15.83 -5.22 0.79
N THR A 165 -16.41 -4.83 1.92
CA THR A 165 -16.96 -3.47 2.11
C THR A 165 -15.83 -2.45 2.15
N SER A 166 -14.73 -2.78 2.84
CA SER A 166 -13.51 -1.96 2.83
C SER A 166 -12.93 -1.82 1.43
N VAL A 167 -12.86 -2.91 0.66
CA VAL A 167 -12.36 -2.87 -0.73
C VAL A 167 -13.24 -1.99 -1.62
N ARG A 168 -14.57 -2.10 -1.52
CA ARG A 168 -15.48 -1.24 -2.28
C ARG A 168 -15.34 0.24 -1.91
N ASN A 169 -15.15 0.55 -0.64
CA ASN A 169 -14.89 1.93 -0.22
C ASN A 169 -13.56 2.46 -0.78
N LYS A 170 -12.50 1.64 -0.82
CA LYS A 170 -11.23 1.99 -1.48
C LYS A 170 -11.44 2.25 -2.98
N LEU A 171 -12.19 1.38 -3.66
CA LEU A 171 -12.48 1.52 -5.08
C LEU A 171 -13.24 2.82 -5.37
N ASP A 172 -14.30 3.10 -4.61
CA ASP A 172 -15.07 4.33 -4.73
C ASP A 172 -14.19 5.57 -4.51
N HIS A 173 -13.29 5.53 -3.53
CA HIS A 173 -12.31 6.60 -3.34
C HIS A 173 -11.41 6.80 -4.55
N VAL A 174 -10.89 5.72 -5.14
CA VAL A 174 -10.00 5.75 -6.31
C VAL A 174 -10.69 6.32 -7.54
N VAL A 175 -11.93 5.89 -7.82
CA VAL A 175 -12.72 6.34 -8.97
C VAL A 175 -13.07 7.83 -8.86
N ASN A 176 -13.29 8.32 -7.64
CA ASN A 176 -13.70 9.69 -7.38
C ASN A 176 -12.53 10.65 -7.04
N GLN A 177 -11.28 10.27 -7.30
CA GLN A 177 -10.14 11.16 -7.03
C GLN A 177 -10.09 12.36 -7.99
N PRO A 178 -10.04 13.61 -7.49
CA PRO A 178 -10.05 14.79 -8.33
C PRO A 178 -8.67 15.12 -8.94
N GLY A 179 -8.65 15.59 -10.19
CA GLY A 179 -7.58 16.42 -10.75
C GLY A 179 -6.13 15.93 -10.56
N ASN A 180 -5.23 16.85 -10.21
CA ASN A 180 -3.77 16.63 -10.12
C ASN A 180 -3.27 16.32 -8.69
N VAL A 181 -4.15 16.38 -7.68
CA VAL A 181 -3.81 16.18 -6.27
C VAL A 181 -4.74 15.15 -5.68
N CYS A 182 -4.22 14.22 -4.89
CA CYS A 182 -5.03 13.22 -4.22
C CYS A 182 -5.53 13.75 -2.89
N ASN A 183 -6.76 13.42 -2.54
CA ASN A 183 -7.35 13.78 -1.26
C ASN A 183 -7.91 12.54 -0.56
N MET A 184 -7.88 12.53 0.77
CA MET A 184 -8.50 11.48 1.57
C MET A 184 -8.97 12.01 2.91
N TYR A 185 -9.87 11.28 3.57
CA TYR A 185 -10.09 11.45 5.00
C TYR A 185 -9.39 10.33 5.74
N ALA A 186 -8.61 10.68 6.76
CA ALA A 186 -7.96 9.73 7.65
C ALA A 186 -8.54 9.84 9.05
N ARG A 187 -8.38 8.80 9.86
CA ARG A 187 -8.81 8.75 11.26
C ARG A 187 -7.95 7.76 12.03
N PHE A 188 -7.45 8.14 13.20
CA PHE A 188 -6.83 7.19 14.12
C PHE A 188 -7.92 6.33 14.78
N THR A 189 -7.77 5.01 14.72
CA THR A 189 -8.66 4.11 15.47
C THR A 189 -8.55 4.37 16.98
N PRO A 190 -9.57 4.08 17.80
CA PRO A 190 -9.45 4.16 19.25
C PRO A 190 -8.25 3.37 19.80
N LYS A 191 -7.97 2.20 19.20
CA LYS A 191 -6.78 1.40 19.52
C LYS A 191 -5.47 2.12 19.18
N ALA A 192 -5.40 2.80 18.03
CA ALA A 192 -4.24 3.63 17.70
C ALA A 192 -4.07 4.78 18.70
N VAL A 193 -5.15 5.49 19.06
CA VAL A 193 -5.08 6.58 20.04
C VAL A 193 -4.59 6.07 21.39
N ALA A 194 -5.14 4.96 21.89
CA ALA A 194 -4.70 4.36 23.14
C ALA A 194 -3.23 3.94 23.09
N TYR A 195 -2.80 3.31 21.98
CA TYR A 195 -1.41 2.92 21.78
C TYR A 195 -0.46 4.11 21.75
N LEU A 196 -0.77 5.15 20.97
CA LEU A 196 0.06 6.35 20.84
C LEU A 196 0.18 7.11 22.17
N LYS A 197 -0.88 7.11 23.00
CA LYS A 197 -0.82 7.63 24.37
C LYS A 197 0.08 6.80 25.27
N ASP A 198 -0.07 5.49 25.23
CA ASP A 198 0.71 4.59 26.07
C ASP A 198 2.21 4.70 25.77
N ILE A 199 2.61 4.69 24.50
CA ILE A 199 4.03 4.81 24.14
C ILE A 199 4.62 6.19 24.47
N ASN A 200 3.78 7.22 24.62
CA ASN A 200 4.19 8.58 25.01
C ASN A 200 3.75 8.94 26.45
N ASP A 201 3.54 7.93 27.31
CA ASP A 201 3.09 8.14 28.68
C ASP A 201 4.22 8.80 29.50
N PRO A 202 4.02 10.00 30.07
CA PRO A 202 5.04 10.72 30.82
C PRO A 202 5.52 9.99 32.09
N ASN A 203 4.80 8.95 32.56
CA ASN A 203 5.15 8.19 33.75
C ASN A 203 6.12 7.02 33.49
N LYS A 204 6.45 6.72 32.23
CA LYS A 204 7.41 5.65 31.90
C LYS A 204 8.85 6.08 32.21
N LYS A 205 9.64 5.18 32.80
CA LYS A 205 11.01 5.48 33.28
C LYS A 205 12.00 5.86 32.17
N ASP A 206 11.84 5.30 30.98
CA ASP A 206 12.70 5.56 29.81
C ASP A 206 11.96 6.40 28.77
N GLN A 207 11.96 7.72 28.98
CA GLN A 207 11.34 8.73 28.10
C GLN A 207 12.22 9.04 26.89
N LYS A 208 12.47 8.04 26.04
CA LYS A 208 13.14 8.25 24.75
C LYS A 208 12.14 8.62 23.66
N GLU A 209 12.62 9.32 22.65
CA GLU A 209 11.85 9.57 21.46
C GLU A 209 11.68 8.28 20.65
N LEU A 210 10.44 7.98 20.25
CA LEU A 210 10.08 6.78 19.50
C LEU A 210 9.52 7.19 18.14
N ALA A 211 9.89 6.46 17.09
CA ALA A 211 9.26 6.57 15.78
C ALA A 211 8.66 5.25 15.33
N GLY A 212 7.65 5.33 14.46
CA GLY A 212 6.97 4.14 13.95
C GLY A 212 6.08 4.43 12.75
N SER A 213 5.37 3.40 12.30
CA SER A 213 4.40 3.47 11.21
C SER A 213 2.97 3.18 11.68
N LEU A 214 2.02 3.69 10.92
CA LEU A 214 0.60 3.39 11.00
C LEU A 214 0.17 2.72 9.70
N LEU A 215 -0.80 1.80 9.80
CA LEU A 215 -1.31 1.05 8.67
C LEU A 215 -2.80 1.30 8.51
N VAL A 216 -3.26 1.32 7.26
CA VAL A 216 -4.69 1.34 6.94
C VAL A 216 -5.28 -0.01 7.31
N SER A 217 -5.97 -0.10 8.43
CA SER A 217 -6.65 -1.33 8.86
C SER A 217 -7.98 -1.55 8.16
N LYS A 218 -8.69 -0.47 7.85
CA LYS A 218 -10.02 -0.51 7.25
C LYS A 218 -10.34 0.80 6.54
N VAL A 219 -11.22 0.76 5.54
CA VAL A 219 -11.80 1.94 4.91
C VAL A 219 -13.32 1.89 5.06
N VAL A 220 -13.90 2.96 5.61
CA VAL A 220 -15.33 3.05 5.93
C VAL A 220 -15.96 4.27 5.27
N LYS A 221 -17.26 4.17 4.95
CA LYS A 221 -18.07 5.33 4.56
C LYS A 221 -18.69 5.98 5.80
N LYS A 222 -18.56 7.30 5.92
CA LYS A 222 -19.24 8.13 6.92
C LYS A 222 -19.91 9.31 6.22
N GLY A 223 -21.20 9.18 5.96
CA GLY A 223 -21.90 10.07 5.02
C GLY A 223 -21.21 10.04 3.65
N ASN A 224 -20.93 11.22 3.09
CA ASN A 224 -20.28 11.34 1.78
C ASN A 224 -18.76 11.15 1.83
N LYS A 225 -18.17 10.90 3.01
CA LYS A 225 -16.72 10.78 3.18
C LYS A 225 -16.27 9.33 3.18
N THR A 226 -15.23 9.04 2.40
CA THR A 226 -14.47 7.78 2.51
C THR A 226 -13.32 7.96 3.48
N VAL A 227 -13.39 7.28 4.64
CA VAL A 227 -12.47 7.44 5.77
C VAL A 227 -11.56 6.23 5.90
N PHE A 228 -10.25 6.48 5.87
CA PHE A 228 -9.20 5.49 6.08
C PHE A 228 -8.86 5.42 7.56
N GLU A 229 -9.12 4.27 8.18
CA GLU A 229 -8.83 4.03 9.58
C GLU A 229 -7.40 3.53 9.76
N LEU A 230 -6.65 4.27 10.57
CA LEU A 230 -5.26 4.01 10.84
C LEU A 230 -5.09 3.27 12.17
N SER A 231 -4.37 2.16 12.12
CA SER A 231 -4.00 1.33 13.26
C SER A 231 -2.49 1.36 13.46
N PRO A 232 -2.01 1.18 14.70
CA PRO A 232 -0.58 1.18 14.96
C PRO A 232 0.07 -0.07 14.36
N ASN A 233 1.34 0.04 13.99
CA ASN A 233 2.19 -1.08 13.65
C ASN A 233 3.31 -1.22 14.70
N PRO A 234 3.06 -1.91 15.83
CA PRO A 234 4.02 -1.98 16.93
C PRO A 234 5.37 -2.57 16.53
N LYS A 235 5.40 -3.45 15.52
CA LYS A 235 6.63 -4.07 15.00
C LYS A 235 7.55 -3.11 14.25
N SER A 236 7.05 -1.92 13.91
CA SER A 236 7.85 -0.89 13.22
C SER A 236 8.45 0.15 14.17
N VAL A 237 8.17 0.04 15.48
CA VAL A 237 8.65 1.04 16.42
C VAL A 237 10.15 0.86 16.64
N ILE A 238 10.85 1.97 16.49
CA ILE A 238 12.26 2.13 16.81
C ILE A 238 12.39 3.19 17.89
N SER A 239 13.36 3.00 18.78
CA SER A 239 13.77 4.03 19.73
C SER A 239 14.88 4.84 19.10
N GLY A 240 14.77 6.16 19.20
CA GLY A 240 15.87 7.06 18.98
C GLY A 240 16.75 7.18 20.22
N GLU A 241 17.54 8.25 20.21
CA GLU A 241 18.20 8.78 21.39
C GLU A 241 17.24 9.66 22.18
N ASP A 242 17.77 10.56 23.03
CA ASP A 242 16.96 11.35 23.96
C ASP A 242 15.93 12.27 23.27
N GLU A 243 16.27 12.87 22.11
CA GLU A 243 15.42 13.85 21.38
C GLU A 243 15.55 13.74 19.86
N GLU A 244 16.11 12.65 19.36
CA GLU A 244 16.28 12.44 17.92
C GLU A 244 15.99 10.99 17.59
N VAL A 245 15.14 10.77 16.59
CA VAL A 245 14.88 9.45 16.02
C VAL A 245 14.81 9.54 14.50
N ASP A 246 15.32 8.52 13.83
CA ASP A 246 15.15 8.40 12.40
C ASP A 246 13.67 8.24 12.03
N ALA A 247 13.22 9.04 11.07
CA ALA A 247 11.86 8.91 10.57
C ALA A 247 11.64 7.54 9.91
N VAL A 248 10.58 6.84 10.32
CA VAL A 248 10.22 5.56 9.70
C VAL A 248 9.61 5.79 8.32
N TRP A 249 10.21 5.18 7.31
CA TRP A 249 9.83 5.30 5.90
C TRP A 249 8.55 4.52 5.60
N SER A 250 7.39 5.21 5.62
CA SER A 250 6.07 4.62 5.34
C SER A 250 5.05 5.67 4.90
N ARG A 251 3.89 5.25 4.37
CA ARG A 251 2.79 6.18 3.97
C ARG A 251 2.29 7.02 5.13
N TYR A 252 2.31 6.47 6.34
CA TYR A 252 1.83 7.10 7.56
C TYR A 252 2.82 6.78 8.67
N ASN A 253 3.59 7.76 9.09
CA ASN A 253 4.54 7.58 10.18
C ASN A 253 4.22 8.52 11.33
N PHE A 254 4.89 8.25 12.45
CA PHE A 254 4.85 9.09 13.61
C PHE A 254 6.20 9.13 14.30
N HIS A 255 6.42 10.17 15.09
CA HIS A 255 7.33 10.15 16.23
C HIS A 255 6.68 10.78 17.47
N THR A 256 7.30 10.58 18.63
CA THR A 256 6.80 11.07 19.92
C THR A 256 7.66 12.23 20.42
N HIS A 257 7.04 13.25 21.00
CA HIS A 257 7.72 14.21 21.87
C HIS A 257 7.49 13.78 23.33
N PRO A 258 8.46 13.09 23.96
CA PRO A 258 8.32 12.59 25.32
C PRO A 258 8.44 13.72 26.35
N LYS A 259 8.04 13.45 27.60
CA LYS A 259 8.08 14.48 28.68
C LYS A 259 9.46 15.07 28.87
N LYS A 260 10.51 14.27 28.69
CA LYS A 260 11.91 14.69 28.79
C LYS A 260 12.27 15.83 27.83
N ALA A 261 11.77 15.80 26.59
CA ALA A 261 11.95 16.89 25.64
C ALA A 261 11.29 18.20 26.13
N TYR A 262 10.14 18.11 26.81
CA TYR A 262 9.51 19.31 27.38
C TYR A 262 10.37 19.92 28.49
N ASP A 263 10.94 19.09 29.35
CA ASP A 263 11.79 19.53 30.47
C ASP A 263 13.09 20.14 29.96
N ASN A 264 13.76 19.49 29.01
CA ASN A 264 15.03 19.93 28.44
C ASN A 264 14.91 21.28 27.72
N HIS A 265 13.80 21.53 27.02
CA HIS A 265 13.55 22.79 26.31
C HIS A 265 12.78 23.83 27.14
N GLY A 266 12.40 23.52 28.39
CA GLY A 266 11.65 24.43 29.24
C GLY A 266 10.26 24.79 28.71
N VAL A 267 9.63 23.90 27.95
CA VAL A 267 8.36 24.14 27.24
C VAL A 267 7.19 23.43 27.90
N VAL A 268 6.00 24.01 27.75
CA VAL A 268 4.74 23.39 28.19
C VAL A 268 3.91 22.84 27.03
N ARG A 269 4.41 22.97 25.80
CA ARG A 269 3.76 22.55 24.55
C ARG A 269 4.80 21.91 23.64
N GLY A 270 4.45 20.78 23.04
CA GLY A 270 5.38 20.00 22.21
C GLY A 270 5.04 20.10 20.73
N TRP A 271 4.64 21.26 20.24
CA TRP A 271 4.31 21.40 18.81
C TRP A 271 5.51 21.08 17.90
N PRO A 272 5.26 20.74 16.62
CA PRO A 272 6.33 20.40 15.70
C PRO A 272 7.39 21.50 15.57
N SER A 273 8.65 21.09 15.64
CA SER A 273 9.83 21.92 15.41
C SER A 273 10.09 22.11 13.91
N SER A 274 11.00 23.01 13.55
CA SER A 274 11.40 23.16 12.15
C SER A 274 12.08 21.91 11.57
N GLN A 275 12.68 21.05 12.40
CA GLN A 275 13.28 19.78 11.97
C GLN A 275 12.22 18.79 11.51
N ASP A 276 11.04 18.74 12.13
CA ASP A 276 9.95 17.83 11.73
C ASP A 276 9.48 18.12 10.30
N TYR A 277 9.36 19.40 9.94
CA TYR A 277 9.03 19.81 8.58
C TYR A 277 10.14 19.46 7.59
N VAL A 278 11.41 19.59 7.98
CA VAL A 278 12.56 19.19 7.15
C VAL A 278 12.60 17.67 6.96
N GLY A 279 12.34 16.89 8.00
CA GLY A 279 12.20 15.44 7.93
C GLY A 279 11.07 15.06 6.95
N PHE A 280 9.91 15.72 7.05
CA PHE A 280 8.81 15.51 6.13
C PHE A 280 9.14 15.89 4.67
N LEU A 281 9.98 16.91 4.42
CA LEU A 281 10.49 17.18 3.07
C LEU A 281 11.30 16.01 2.52
N GLY A 282 12.15 15.40 3.35
CA GLY A 282 13.01 14.27 2.98
C GLY A 282 12.23 13.01 2.62
N LEU A 283 11.05 12.83 3.21
CA LEU A 283 10.13 11.72 2.92
C LEU A 283 9.39 11.89 1.58
N ASP A 284 9.29 13.10 1.05
CA ASP A 284 8.68 13.44 -0.25
C ASP A 284 7.36 12.68 -0.54
N ASN A 285 7.27 12.00 -1.70
CA ASN A 285 6.08 11.26 -2.10
C ASN A 285 5.93 9.92 -1.39
N GLN A 286 6.82 9.54 -0.48
CA GLN A 286 6.73 8.29 0.28
C GLN A 286 5.76 8.38 1.46
N THR A 287 5.62 9.55 2.07
CA THR A 287 4.74 9.75 3.23
C THR A 287 3.59 10.69 2.85
N ILE A 288 2.35 10.27 3.12
CA ILE A 288 1.14 11.07 2.88
C ILE A 288 1.06 12.18 3.92
N PHE A 289 1.24 11.81 5.19
CA PHE A 289 1.37 12.76 6.28
C PHE A 289 2.22 12.16 7.39
N HIS A 290 2.90 13.06 8.09
CA HIS A 290 3.74 12.75 9.23
C HIS A 290 3.04 13.18 10.53
N THR A 291 3.17 12.36 11.57
CA THR A 291 2.43 12.54 12.83
C THR A 291 3.39 12.84 13.97
N VAL A 292 3.17 13.94 14.68
CA VAL A 292 3.91 14.25 15.91
C VAL A 292 3.00 13.98 17.10
N VAL A 293 3.38 13.03 17.94
CA VAL A 293 2.62 12.56 19.10
C VAL A 293 3.13 13.29 20.34
N THR A 294 2.26 14.02 21.01
CA THR A 294 2.63 14.97 22.07
C THR A 294 1.84 14.68 23.35
N LEU A 295 2.19 15.32 24.47
CA LEU A 295 1.45 15.12 25.72
C LEU A 295 0.01 15.65 25.64
N GLU A 296 -0.22 16.73 24.89
CA GLU A 296 -1.53 17.35 24.74
C GLU A 296 -2.42 16.71 23.65
N GLY A 297 -1.83 16.02 22.67
CA GLY A 297 -2.55 15.52 21.50
C GLY A 297 -1.65 15.12 20.34
N ILE A 298 -2.19 15.20 19.13
CA ILE A 298 -1.51 14.79 17.90
C ILE A 298 -1.49 15.94 16.90
N TYR A 299 -0.31 16.23 16.35
CA TYR A 299 -0.15 17.09 15.17
C TYR A 299 0.04 16.22 13.93
N MET A 300 -0.53 16.64 12.79
CA MET A 300 -0.31 15.98 11.51
C MET A 300 0.18 17.00 10.50
N ILE A 301 1.35 16.74 9.93
CA ILE A 301 1.96 17.53 8.87
C ILE A 301 1.68 16.83 7.55
N SER A 302 0.94 17.48 6.67
CA SER A 302 0.63 16.99 5.34
C SER A 302 0.97 18.02 4.28
N ARG A 303 1.00 17.61 3.03
CA ARG A 303 1.24 18.51 1.92
C ARG A 303 0.00 19.34 1.63
N SER A 304 0.18 20.62 1.31
CA SER A 304 -0.91 21.47 0.83
C SER A 304 -1.28 21.13 -0.63
N PRO A 305 -2.57 21.15 -1.00
CA PRO A 305 -2.99 20.99 -2.39
C PRO A 305 -2.53 22.14 -3.30
N GLU A 306 -2.13 23.30 -2.74
CA GLU A 306 -1.60 24.42 -3.53
C GLU A 306 -0.21 24.14 -4.11
N TYR A 307 0.60 23.32 -3.42
CA TYR A 307 1.95 22.99 -3.83
C TYR A 307 1.99 21.70 -4.64
N THR A 308 2.33 21.80 -5.93
CA THR A 308 2.41 20.68 -6.88
C THR A 308 3.84 20.23 -7.20
N GLY A 309 4.88 20.93 -6.72
CA GLY A 309 6.29 20.55 -6.90
C GLY A 309 6.72 19.34 -6.06
N LYS A 310 7.95 18.85 -6.21
CA LYS A 310 8.46 17.81 -5.29
C LYS A 310 8.84 18.48 -3.96
N LEU A 311 8.59 17.82 -2.83
CA LEU A 311 8.92 18.38 -1.51
C LEU A 311 10.44 18.43 -1.33
N LYS A 312 11.16 17.42 -1.83
CA LYS A 312 12.63 17.40 -1.80
C LYS A 312 13.32 18.57 -2.53
N ASP A 313 12.61 19.28 -3.42
CA ASP A 313 13.12 20.45 -4.14
C ASP A 313 12.91 21.76 -3.34
N VAL A 314 12.26 21.70 -2.18
CA VAL A 314 12.05 22.86 -1.30
C VAL A 314 13.31 23.15 -0.52
N SER A 315 13.67 24.43 -0.40
CA SER A 315 14.82 24.85 0.40
C SER A 315 14.63 24.51 1.88
N THR A 316 15.47 23.62 2.42
CA THR A 316 15.52 23.32 3.85
C THR A 316 15.85 24.55 4.69
N LYS A 317 16.71 25.45 4.17
CA LYS A 317 17.02 26.75 4.79
C LYS A 317 15.76 27.62 4.92
N PHE A 318 14.91 27.64 3.89
CA PHE A 318 13.62 28.34 3.97
C PHE A 318 12.75 27.73 5.06
N VAL A 319 12.63 26.40 5.11
CA VAL A 319 11.80 25.72 6.13
C VAL A 319 12.30 25.99 7.54
N ARG A 320 13.60 25.80 7.81
CA ARG A 320 14.20 26.09 9.12
C ARG A 320 13.95 27.53 9.58
N LYS A 321 14.13 28.50 8.69
CA LYS A 321 13.92 29.92 9.01
C LYS A 321 12.45 30.28 9.25
N ASN A 322 11.53 29.68 8.50
CA ASN A 322 10.15 30.15 8.48
C ASN A 322 9.22 29.29 9.33
N TYR A 323 9.46 28.00 9.51
CA TYR A 323 8.56 27.09 10.22
C TYR A 323 8.94 26.89 11.69
N ASP A 324 10.02 27.54 12.14
CA ASP A 324 10.34 27.63 13.55
C ASP A 324 9.47 28.71 14.22
N ILE A 325 8.61 28.29 15.14
CA ILE A 325 7.83 29.19 15.99
C ILE A 325 8.46 29.14 17.36
N ASN A 326 8.84 30.31 17.90
CA ASN A 326 9.45 30.39 19.23
C ASN A 326 8.65 29.55 20.24
N HIS A 327 9.32 28.58 20.84
CA HIS A 327 8.76 27.60 21.76
C HIS A 327 8.32 28.24 23.10
N GLU A 328 8.89 29.38 23.47
CA GLU A 328 8.47 30.19 24.62
C GLU A 328 7.18 30.98 24.36
N SER A 329 6.72 31.03 23.10
CA SER A 329 5.55 31.82 22.76
C SER A 329 4.28 31.31 23.46
N LYS A 330 3.56 32.20 24.13
CA LYS A 330 2.32 31.87 24.86
C LYS A 330 1.10 31.78 23.93
N ILE A 331 1.20 31.08 22.80
CA ILE A 331 0.12 30.95 21.80
C ILE A 331 -0.66 29.64 21.94
N SER A 332 -1.97 29.65 21.66
CA SER A 332 -2.75 28.41 21.70
C SER A 332 -2.35 27.43 20.59
N PHE A 333 -2.69 26.14 20.73
CA PHE A 333 -2.47 25.13 19.68
C PHE A 333 -3.12 25.52 18.34
N ASN A 334 -4.32 26.10 18.39
CA ASN A 334 -5.02 26.59 17.19
C ASN A 334 -4.30 27.78 16.55
N GLU A 335 -3.74 28.68 17.36
CA GLU A 335 -2.96 29.82 16.87
C GLU A 335 -1.65 29.35 16.23
N TYR A 336 -0.96 28.36 16.82
CA TYR A 336 0.20 27.70 16.18
C TYR A 336 -0.18 27.14 14.80
N VAL A 337 -1.23 26.33 14.72
CA VAL A 337 -1.71 25.73 13.46
C VAL A 337 -2.04 26.81 12.43
N LYS A 338 -2.74 27.86 12.84
CA LYS A 338 -3.08 28.99 11.96
C LYS A 338 -1.83 29.69 11.41
N ARG A 339 -0.82 29.94 12.26
CA ARG A 339 0.44 30.57 11.85
C ARG A 339 1.23 29.70 10.89
N ILE A 340 1.34 28.40 11.13
CA ILE A 340 2.03 27.49 10.20
C ILE A 340 1.31 27.43 8.87
N ASN A 341 -0.01 27.26 8.89
CA ASN A 341 -0.82 27.15 7.67
C ASN A 341 -0.86 28.45 6.86
N ALA A 342 -0.55 29.61 7.45
CA ALA A 342 -0.45 30.88 6.73
C ALA A 342 0.88 31.04 5.95
N LYS A 343 1.90 30.21 6.22
CA LYS A 343 3.22 30.34 5.58
C LYS A 343 3.19 29.90 4.13
N LYS A 344 3.87 30.66 3.28
CA LYS A 344 3.92 30.44 1.83
C LYS A 344 5.35 30.30 1.33
N TYR A 345 5.61 29.26 0.54
CA TYR A 345 6.84 29.09 -0.23
C TYR A 345 6.55 29.43 -1.70
N LYS A 346 7.25 30.43 -2.25
CA LYS A 346 7.03 30.91 -3.63
C LYS A 346 5.54 31.21 -3.92
N GLY A 347 4.87 31.89 -2.99
CA GLY A 347 3.47 32.30 -3.11
C GLY A 347 2.43 31.20 -2.85
N LYS A 348 2.84 29.95 -2.60
CA LYS A 348 1.95 28.80 -2.37
C LYS A 348 2.10 28.25 -0.96
N GLN A 349 1.00 27.85 -0.33
CA GLN A 349 1.06 27.12 0.93
C GLN A 349 1.79 25.78 0.70
N LEU A 350 2.76 25.45 1.55
CA LEU A 350 3.56 24.24 1.41
C LEU A 350 2.97 23.06 2.19
N PHE A 351 2.64 23.31 3.45
CA PHE A 351 2.13 22.30 4.38
C PHE A 351 0.75 22.68 4.90
N ILE A 352 -0.04 21.66 5.21
CA ILE A 352 -1.23 21.76 6.06
C ILE A 352 -0.93 21.00 7.34
N VAL A 353 -1.01 21.71 8.45
CA VAL A 353 -0.94 21.18 9.80
C VAL A 353 -2.33 21.12 10.39
N ASN A 354 -2.65 19.98 11.00
CA ASN A 354 -3.85 19.81 11.82
C ASN A 354 -3.41 19.45 13.24
N TYR A 355 -4.18 19.88 14.25
CA TYR A 355 -4.00 19.47 15.63
C TYR A 355 -5.28 18.78 16.13
N LEU A 356 -5.12 17.61 16.76
CA LEU A 356 -6.19 16.86 17.38
C LEU A 356 -5.86 16.67 18.87
N PRO A 357 -6.59 17.34 19.79
CA PRO A 357 -6.43 17.05 21.20
C PRO A 357 -6.88 15.61 21.47
N TRP A 358 -6.34 15.00 22.52
CA TRP A 358 -6.54 13.57 22.77
C TRP A 358 -8.00 13.09 22.80
N HIS A 359 -8.93 13.91 23.32
CA HIS A 359 -10.36 13.58 23.37
C HIS A 359 -11.04 13.63 21.98
N LYS A 360 -10.39 14.21 20.96
CA LYS A 360 -10.84 14.27 19.55
C LYS A 360 -9.91 13.51 18.60
N ALA A 361 -8.88 12.82 19.09
CA ALA A 361 -7.90 12.13 18.24
C ALA A 361 -8.52 11.05 17.33
N SER A 362 -9.69 10.50 17.68
CA SER A 362 -10.42 9.55 16.82
C SER A 362 -11.42 10.21 15.86
N THR A 363 -11.39 11.54 15.70
CA THR A 363 -12.17 12.24 14.68
C THR A 363 -11.49 12.16 13.31
N SER A 364 -12.27 12.20 12.23
CA SER A 364 -11.73 12.15 10.87
C SER A 364 -11.25 13.52 10.42
N PHE A 365 -10.12 13.58 9.72
CA PHE A 365 -9.51 14.80 9.20
C PHE A 365 -9.17 14.66 7.70
N PRO A 366 -9.24 15.74 6.91
CA PRO A 366 -8.84 15.71 5.51
C PRO A 366 -7.32 15.73 5.39
N VAL A 367 -6.81 15.04 4.37
CA VAL A 367 -5.38 15.01 4.02
C VAL A 367 -5.23 15.11 2.51
N TYR A 368 -4.23 15.86 2.07
CA TYR A 368 -3.86 15.97 0.67
C TYR A 368 -2.46 15.40 0.46
N TYR A 369 -2.25 14.75 -0.68
CA TYR A 369 -0.98 14.16 -1.03
C TYR A 369 -0.78 14.14 -2.54
N ALA A 370 0.48 14.05 -2.95
CA ALA A 370 0.84 14.02 -4.36
C ALA A 370 0.59 12.65 -4.98
N LYS A 371 0.38 12.67 -6.30
CA LYS A 371 0.38 11.45 -7.10
C LYS A 371 1.79 10.86 -7.18
N THR A 372 1.87 9.54 -7.14
CA THR A 372 3.10 8.78 -7.42
C THR A 372 2.93 8.13 -8.78
N ASN A 373 3.75 8.52 -9.77
CA ASN A 373 3.65 8.03 -11.16
C ASN A 373 2.22 8.14 -11.73
N ASP A 374 1.59 9.31 -11.53
CA ASP A 374 0.18 9.64 -11.85
C ASP A 374 -0.90 8.87 -11.09
N LYS A 375 -0.54 8.15 -10.01
CA LYS A 375 -1.47 7.33 -9.22
C LYS A 375 -1.70 7.90 -7.82
N CYS A 376 -2.94 7.83 -7.34
CA CYS A 376 -3.28 8.10 -5.94
C CYS A 376 -3.12 6.83 -5.10
N LEU A 377 -1.91 6.60 -4.59
CA LEU A 377 -1.55 5.41 -3.82
C LEU A 377 -1.73 5.69 -2.32
N ALA A 378 -2.94 5.45 -1.81
CA ALA A 378 -3.30 5.73 -0.42
C ALA A 378 -2.81 4.67 0.59
N THR A 379 -2.37 3.49 0.14
CA THR A 379 -1.94 2.41 1.04
C THR A 379 -0.48 2.04 0.81
N GLU A 380 0.18 1.57 1.87
CA GLU A 380 1.57 1.10 1.81
C GLU A 380 1.74 -0.01 0.78
N GLU A 381 0.78 -0.93 0.74
CA GLU A 381 0.75 -2.04 -0.20
C GLU A 381 0.69 -1.58 -1.65
N SER A 382 -0.10 -0.55 -1.95
CA SER A 382 -0.21 0.00 -3.30
C SER A 382 1.05 0.76 -3.69
N PHE A 383 1.68 1.46 -2.74
CA PHE A 383 2.91 2.23 -2.97
C PHE A 383 4.12 1.34 -3.26
N LYS A 384 4.37 0.31 -2.43
CA LYS A 384 5.49 -0.64 -2.57
C LYS A 384 5.44 -1.50 -3.83
N MET A 385 4.31 -1.55 -4.53
CA MET A 385 4.24 -2.28 -5.81
C MET A 385 4.91 -1.50 -6.96
N TYR A 386 5.09 -0.19 -6.84
CA TYR A 386 5.61 0.66 -7.92
C TYR A 386 6.91 1.39 -7.57
N ASN A 387 7.42 1.20 -6.35
CA ASN A 387 8.64 1.78 -5.81
C ASN A 387 9.30 0.73 -4.93
#